data_AF-A0A5C7IT01-F1
#
_entry.id   AF-A0A5C7IT01-F1
#
_cell.length_a   1.000
_cell.length_b   1.000
_cell.length_c   1.000
_cell.angle_alpha   90.00
_cell.angle_beta   90.00
_cell.angle_gamma   90.00
#
_symmetry.space_group_name_H-M   'P 1'
#
loop_
_entity.id
_entity.type
_entity.pdbx_description
1 polymer ?
#
loop_
_entity_poly.entity_id
_entity_poly.type
_entity_poly.pdbx_seq_one_letter_code
_entity_poly.pdbx_strand_id
1 'polypeptide(L)' 'MDSNGQRGNSNPATMLGVLMNKREKFQEELRNIEKQVYELETSYLQEASHFGNVLKGFEGFLSSSKNTTK' A
#
# COMPACT_ATOMS: atom_id res chain seq x y z
N MET A 1 9.80 36.79 -31.81
CA MET A 1 8.36 36.88 -31.50
C MET A 1 8.12 35.84 -30.43
N ASP A 2 7.97 36.30 -29.20
CA ASP A 2 7.98 35.46 -28.01
C ASP A 2 6.63 34.75 -27.86
N SER A 3 6.65 33.43 -28.01
CA SER A 3 5.50 32.56 -27.78
C SER A 3 5.29 32.35 -26.27
N ASN A 4 4.97 33.43 -25.55
CA ASN A 4 4.64 33.38 -24.13
C ASN A 4 3.18 33.77 -23.92
N GLY A 5 2.39 32.85 -23.37
CA GLY A 5 1.17 33.23 -22.67
C GLY A 5 -0.15 32.70 -23.23
N GLN A 6 -0.25 31.40 -23.51
CA GLN A 6 -1.56 30.73 -23.50
C GLN A 6 -1.78 30.06 -22.14
N ARG A 7 -1.67 30.84 -21.05
CA ARG A 7 -2.29 30.48 -19.77
C ARG A 7 -3.78 30.77 -19.93
N GLY A 8 -4.51 29.78 -20.44
CA GLY A 8 -5.96 29.85 -20.51
C GLY A 8 -6.51 30.29 -19.15
N ASN A 9 -7.44 31.23 -19.16
CA ASN A 9 -8.25 31.61 -18.02
C ASN A 9 -9.04 30.39 -17.53
N SER A 10 -8.39 29.49 -16.80
CA SER A 10 -9.09 28.41 -16.08
C SER A 10 -9.80 29.08 -14.91
N ASN A 11 -11.13 29.08 -14.96
CA ASN A 11 -11.95 29.58 -13.85
C ASN A 11 -11.44 28.97 -12.53
N PRO A 12 -11.03 29.78 -11.53
CA PRO A 12 -10.47 29.28 -10.28
C PRO A 12 -11.39 28.29 -9.57
N ALA A 13 -12.72 28.44 -9.72
CA ALA A 13 -13.69 27.49 -9.19
C ALA A 13 -13.56 26.10 -9.82
N THR A 14 -13.29 26.01 -11.13
CA THR A 14 -13.09 24.74 -11.84
C THR A 14 -11.80 24.06 -11.39
N MET A 15 -10.71 24.83 -11.26
CA MET A 15 -9.43 24.31 -10.73
C MET A 15 -9.57 23.77 -9.31
N LEU A 16 -10.30 24.49 -8.45
CA LEU A 16 -10.59 24.05 -7.09
C LEU A 16 -11.38 22.73 -7.09
N GLY A 17 -12.41 22.61 -7.93
CA GLY A 17 -13.19 21.38 -8.07
C GLY A 17 -12.34 20.17 -8.46
N VAL A 18 -11.41 20.35 -9.42
CA VAL A 18 -10.46 19.29 -9.83
C VAL A 18 -9.56 18.88 -8.67
N LEU A 19 -9.02 19.84 -7.91
CA LEU A 19 -8.15 19.55 -6.76
C LEU A 19 -8.91 18.85 -5.64
N MET A 20 -10.16 19.24 -5.37
CA MET A 20 -11.01 18.59 -4.36
C MET A 20 -11.34 17.15 -4.77
N ASN A 21 -11.68 16.90 -6.04
CA ASN A 21 -11.92 15.53 -6.51
C ASN A 21 -10.65 14.67 -6.45
N LYS A 22 -9.48 15.24 -6.79
CA LYS A 22 -8.20 14.53 -6.67
C LYS A 22 -7.88 14.17 -5.22
N ARG A 23 -8.13 15.08 -4.28
CA ARG A 23 -7.97 14.82 -2.84
C ARG A 23 -8.89 13.68 -2.39
N GLU A 24 -10.15 13.70 -2.80
CA GLU A 24 -11.12 12.65 -2.44
C GLU A 24 -10.69 11.28 -2.97
N LYS A 25 -10.25 11.20 -4.23
CA LYS A 25 -9.71 9.96 -4.82
C LYS A 25 -8.51 9.43 -4.05
N PHE A 26 -7.56 10.28 -3.69
CA PHE A 26 -6.41 9.85 -2.89
C PHE A 26 -6.79 9.37 -1.49
N GLN A 27 -7.80 9.99 -0.86
CA GLN A 27 -8.30 9.52 0.42
C GLN A 27 -8.99 8.16 0.32
N GLU A 28 -9.66 7.87 -0.79
CA GLU A 28 -10.25 6.56 -1.06
C GLU A 28 -9.19 5.51 -1.36
N GLU A 29 -8.21 5.82 -2.21
CA GLU A 29 -7.07 4.93 -2.49
C GLU A 29 -6.30 4.58 -1.22
N LEU A 30 -6.04 5.57 -0.34
CA LEU A 30 -5.36 5.32 0.94
C LEU A 30 -6.14 4.34 1.81
N ARG A 31 -7.46 4.54 1.98
CA ARG A 31 -8.31 3.61 2.74
C ARG A 31 -8.28 2.20 2.17
N ASN A 32 -8.29 2.08 0.84
CA ASN A 32 -8.25 0.79 0.17
C ASN A 32 -6.91 0.08 0.38
N ILE A 33 -5.79 0.81 0.33
CA ILE A 33 -4.45 0.27 0.60
C ILE A 33 -4.35 -0.18 2.06
N GLU A 34 -4.79 0.63 3.01
CA GLU A 34 -4.76 0.27 4.44
C GLU A 34 -5.57 -1.00 4.72
N LYS A 35 -6.76 -1.11 4.11
CA LYS A 35 -7.57 -2.32 4.21
C LYS A 35 -6.87 -3.53 3.60
N GLN A 36 -6.26 -3.38 2.43
CA GLN A 36 -5.54 -4.46 1.76
C GLN A 36 -4.34 -4.94 2.58
N VAL A 37 -3.55 -4.02 3.16
CA VAL A 37 -2.44 -4.35 4.05
C VAL A 37 -2.94 -5.16 5.24
N TYR A 38 -4.01 -4.71 5.90
CA TYR A 38 -4.60 -5.43 7.03
C TYR A 38 -5.03 -6.86 6.66
N GLU A 39 -5.72 -7.04 5.53
CA GLU A 39 -6.15 -8.36 5.06
C GLU A 39 -4.95 -9.28 4.76
N LEU A 40 -3.93 -8.75 4.08
CA LEU A 40 -2.71 -9.49 3.76
C LEU A 40 -1.93 -9.89 5.01
N GLU A 41 -1.74 -8.97 5.95
CA GLU A 41 -1.07 -9.24 7.22
C GLU A 41 -1.84 -10.29 8.03
N THR A 42 -3.18 -10.21 8.03
CA THR A 42 -4.03 -11.20 8.70
C THR A 42 -3.86 -12.58 8.09
N SER A 43 -3.94 -12.72 6.75
CA SER A 43 -3.75 -14.00 6.06
C SER A 43 -2.34 -14.56 6.31
N TYR A 44 -1.31 -13.73 6.16
CA TYR A 44 0.07 -14.11 6.39
C TYR A 44 0.31 -14.64 7.80
N LEU A 45 -0.19 -13.95 8.84
CA LEU A 45 0.04 -14.37 10.22
C LEU A 45 -0.75 -15.64 10.58
N GLN A 46 -1.91 -15.87 9.97
CA GLN A 46 -2.68 -17.09 10.16
C GLN A 46 -1.96 -18.30 9.54
N GLU A 47 -1.46 -18.16 8.32
CA GLU A 47 -0.79 -19.22 7.57
C GLU A 47 0.64 -19.52 8.08
N ALA A 48 1.38 -18.49 8.49
CA ALA A 48 2.77 -18.63 8.93
C ALA A 48 2.94 -19.20 10.35
N SER A 49 1.84 -19.55 11.03
CA SER A 49 1.85 -20.04 12.42
C SER A 49 2.73 -21.28 12.63
N HIS A 50 2.87 -22.15 11.62
CA HIS A 50 3.56 -23.44 11.76
C HIS A 50 5.07 -23.39 11.50
N PHE A 51 5.55 -22.43 10.70
CA PHE A 51 6.95 -22.34 10.28
C PHE A 51 7.68 -21.12 10.87
N GLY A 52 6.97 -20.31 11.66
CA GLY A 52 7.46 -19.04 12.15
C GLY A 52 7.19 -17.91 11.16
N ASN A 53 7.35 -16.67 11.61
CA ASN A 53 7.00 -15.48 10.83
C ASN A 53 7.93 -14.31 11.17
N VAL A 54 7.87 -13.25 10.36
CA VAL A 54 8.75 -12.08 10.50
C VAL A 54 8.68 -11.41 11.88
N LEU A 55 7.57 -11.56 12.60
CA LEU A 55 7.39 -10.95 13.93
C LEU A 55 7.93 -11.82 15.06
N LYS A 56 7.85 -13.15 14.92
CA LYS A 56 8.21 -14.12 15.99
C LYS A 56 9.52 -14.85 15.74
N GLY A 57 10.08 -14.75 14.53
CA GLY A 57 11.22 -15.53 14.08
C GLY A 57 10.82 -16.84 13.41
N PHE A 58 11.81 -17.50 12.79
CA PHE A 58 11.66 -18.73 11.99
C PHE A 58 12.34 -19.95 12.64
N GLU A 59 12.56 -19.90 13.95
CA GLU A 59 13.33 -20.90 14.71
C GLU A 59 12.72 -22.29 14.61
N GLY A 60 11.37 -22.39 14.62
CA GLY A 60 10.67 -23.66 14.46
C GLY A 60 10.96 -24.33 13.11
N PHE A 61 11.00 -23.54 12.03
CA PHE A 61 11.40 -24.02 10.72
C PHE A 61 12.89 -24.42 10.68
N LEU A 62 13.78 -23.58 11.21
CA LEU A 62 15.22 -23.84 11.25
C LEU A 62 15.58 -25.07 12.10
N SER A 63 14.81 -25.37 13.14
CA SER A 63 14.98 -26.56 13.96
C SER A 63 14.58 -27.83 13.22
N SER A 64 13.56 -27.77 12.35
CA SER A 64 13.15 -28.91 11.51
C SER A 64 14.15 -29.23 10.40
N SER A 65 14.85 -28.23 9.84
CA SER A 65 15.88 -28.46 8.81
C SER A 65 17.13 -29.19 9.31
N LYS A 66 17.39 -29.22 10.62
CA LYS A 66 18.52 -29.99 11.19
C LYS A 66 18.26 -31.51 11.17
N ASN A 67 17.04 -31.93 10.88
CA ASN A 67 16.60 -33.32 11.01
C ASN A 67 16.61 -34.05 9.66
N THR A 68 16.78 -33.32 8.54
CA THR A 68 16.71 -33.87 7.17
C THR A 68 18.08 -34.09 6.51
N THR A 69 19.18 -33.92 7.24
CA THR A 69 20.56 -34.14 6.74
C THR A 69 21.19 -35.42 7.32
N LYS A 70 20.43 -36.50 7.50
CA LYS A 70 20.99 -37.81 7.84
C LYS A 70 20.75 -38.82 6.74
#